data_AF-A0A9P1C992-F1
#
_entry.id   AF-A0A9P1C992-F1
#
_cell.length_a   1.000
_cell.length_b   1.000
_cell.length_c   1.000
_cell.angle_alpha   90.00
_cell.angle_beta   90.00
_cell.angle_gamma   90.00
#
_symmetry.space_group_name_H-M   'P 1'
#
loop_
_entity.id
_entity.type
_entity.pdbx_description
1 polymer ?
#
loop_
_entity_poly.entity_id
_entity_poly.type
_entity_poly.pdbx_seq_one_letter_code
_entity_poly.pdbx_strand_id
1 'polypeptide(L)'
;MSDPVAAPADDVAGRKSTDSSASIPRPKEPEEMTAEERSAFAEKCKGIGNRGFQAGDWDYAVVAYQEGIRYLEFVAHDQQMQPLPSDHGGAQRLEKDMALAVTIFSNLAATMLKMDEPSEALGYAEKALRFDPKHVKSLFRMGQAHLALGNFDAVHLTAKELEEQEQEEVY
;
A
#
# COMPACT_ATOMS: atom_id res chain seq x y z
N MET A 1 58.43 53.19 -3.15
CA MET A 1 59.22 52.02 -3.55
C MET A 1 58.26 50.84 -3.44
N SER A 2 57.26 50.69 -4.31
CA SER A 2 57.33 50.40 -5.76
C SER A 2 58.29 49.24 -6.05
N ASP A 3 57.77 48.01 -6.08
CA ASP A 3 57.74 47.15 -7.29
C ASP A 3 57.06 45.78 -7.03
N PRO A 4 56.61 45.07 -8.09
CA PRO A 4 55.31 44.37 -8.13
C PRO A 4 55.33 42.84 -8.29
N VAL A 5 54.12 42.26 -8.13
CA VAL A 5 53.49 41.11 -8.83
C VAL A 5 54.38 39.98 -9.39
N ALA A 6 54.14 38.76 -8.89
CA ALA A 6 54.25 37.53 -9.69
C ALA A 6 53.24 36.48 -9.17
N ALA A 7 52.28 36.11 -10.02
CA ALA A 7 51.41 34.95 -9.84
C ALA A 7 52.09 33.67 -10.36
N PRO A 8 51.71 32.48 -9.88
CA PRO A 8 51.67 31.29 -10.72
C PRO A 8 50.23 30.74 -10.73
N ALA A 9 49.59 30.73 -11.90
CA ALA A 9 49.59 29.64 -12.87
C ALA A 9 48.55 28.56 -12.50
N ASP A 10 47.41 28.65 -13.20
CA ASP A 10 46.35 27.65 -13.26
C ASP A 10 46.90 26.27 -13.57
N ASP A 11 46.63 25.29 -12.71
CA ASP A 11 46.69 23.87 -13.04
C ASP A 11 45.25 23.32 -13.05
N VAL A 12 44.61 23.44 -14.21
CA VAL A 12 43.32 22.80 -14.51
C VAL A 12 43.60 21.32 -14.81
N ALA A 13 43.84 20.55 -13.75
CA ALA A 13 43.93 19.10 -13.83
C ALA A 13 42.54 18.47 -13.63
N GLY A 14 41.96 18.05 -14.76
CA GLY A 14 40.72 17.30 -14.96
C GLY A 14 40.04 16.70 -13.74
N ARG A 15 38.96 17.35 -13.28
CA ARG A 15 37.84 16.64 -12.67
C ARG A 15 37.20 15.79 -13.76
N LYS A 16 37.50 14.49 -13.76
CA LYS A 16 36.72 13.50 -14.51
C LYS A 16 35.27 13.64 -14.06
N SER A 17 34.45 14.24 -14.92
CA SER A 17 33.00 14.13 -14.88
C SER A 17 32.68 12.64 -14.96
N THR A 18 32.44 12.00 -13.81
CA THR A 18 31.77 10.71 -13.78
C THR A 18 30.31 10.98 -14.14
N ASP A 19 30.07 11.15 -15.43
CA ASP A 19 28.73 11.02 -16.01
C ASP A 19 28.36 9.55 -15.92
N SER A 20 27.93 9.15 -14.72
CA SER A 20 27.21 7.92 -14.50
C SER A 20 25.73 8.28 -14.47
N SER A 21 25.20 8.70 -15.63
CA SER A 21 23.77 8.60 -15.92
C SER A 21 23.41 7.11 -16.05
N ALA A 22 23.53 6.36 -14.96
CA ALA A 22 22.84 5.08 -14.86
C ALA A 22 21.36 5.43 -14.95
N SER A 23 20.77 5.20 -16.13
CA SER A 23 19.33 5.32 -16.34
C SER A 23 18.66 4.49 -15.25
N ILE A 24 18.05 5.17 -14.28
CA ILE A 24 17.22 4.51 -13.27
C ILE A 24 16.14 3.79 -14.07
N PRO A 25 16.09 2.44 -14.04
CA PRO A 25 15.08 1.71 -14.80
C PRO A 25 13.70 2.18 -14.34
N ARG A 26 12.86 2.58 -15.29
CA ARG A 26 11.49 3.00 -14.98
C ARG A 26 10.78 1.83 -14.26
N PRO A 27 9.98 2.10 -13.21
CA PRO A 27 9.13 1.07 -12.61
C PRO A 27 8.26 0.43 -13.70
N LYS A 28 8.22 -0.91 -13.74
CA LYS A 28 7.33 -1.64 -14.64
C LYS A 28 5.87 -1.35 -14.26
N GLU A 29 5.02 -1.10 -15.25
CA GLU A 29 3.57 -1.00 -15.01
C GLU A 29 2.96 -2.40 -14.84
N PRO A 30 1.76 -2.54 -14.23
CA PRO A 30 1.12 -3.85 -14.03
C PRO A 30 0.94 -4.67 -15.31
N GLU A 31 0.77 -4.00 -16.45
CA GLU A 31 0.65 -4.58 -17.80
C GLU A 31 1.93 -5.28 -18.27
N GLU A 32 3.09 -4.83 -17.79
CA GLU A 32 4.42 -5.34 -18.14
C GLU A 32 4.91 -6.40 -17.14
N MET A 33 4.07 -6.77 -16.17
CA MET A 33 4.38 -7.70 -15.11
C MET A 33 3.61 -9.01 -15.27
N THR A 34 4.25 -10.11 -14.87
CA THR A 34 3.55 -11.35 -14.57
C THR A 34 2.69 -11.21 -13.30
N ALA A 35 1.72 -12.11 -13.10
CA ALA A 35 0.95 -12.14 -11.85
C ALA A 35 1.86 -12.25 -10.62
N GLU A 36 2.94 -13.03 -10.71
CA GLU A 36 3.92 -13.17 -9.63
C GLU A 36 4.69 -11.89 -9.34
N GLU A 37 5.15 -11.18 -10.37
CA GLU A 37 5.81 -9.88 -10.20
C GLU A 37 4.86 -8.85 -9.57
N ARG A 38 3.57 -8.87 -9.95
CA ARG A 38 2.55 -8.01 -9.33
C ARG A 38 2.33 -8.34 -7.85
N SER A 39 2.19 -9.61 -7.49
CA SER A 39 2.10 -10.03 -6.07
C SER A 39 3.32 -9.56 -5.27
N ALA A 40 4.52 -9.76 -5.82
CA ALA A 40 5.77 -9.36 -5.16
C ALA A 40 5.89 -7.83 -5.01
N PHE A 41 5.42 -7.08 -6.01
CA PHE A 41 5.37 -5.62 -5.94
C PHE A 41 4.39 -5.15 -4.87
N ALA A 42 3.19 -5.75 -4.80
CA ALA A 42 2.21 -5.45 -3.77
C ALA A 42 2.73 -5.71 -2.35
N GLU A 43 3.49 -6.80 -2.15
CA GLU A 43 4.14 -7.11 -0.87
C GLU A 43 5.18 -6.03 -0.49
N LYS A 44 5.95 -5.54 -1.47
CA LYS A 44 6.89 -4.43 -1.27
C LYS A 44 6.16 -3.14 -0.90
N CYS A 45 5.06 -2.84 -1.58
CA CYS A 45 4.18 -1.70 -1.30
C CYS A 45 3.62 -1.75 0.13
N LYS A 46 3.13 -2.90 0.59
CA LYS A 46 2.74 -3.11 2.00
C LYS A 46 3.90 -2.79 2.95
N GLY A 47 5.10 -3.27 2.65
CA GLY A 47 6.29 -3.00 3.46
C GLY A 47 6.67 -1.51 3.52
N ILE A 48 6.53 -0.79 2.39
CA ILE A 48 6.72 0.67 2.33
C ILE A 48 5.66 1.39 3.17
N GLY A 49 4.38 1.02 2.98
CA GLY A 49 3.27 1.61 3.73
C GLY A 49 3.40 1.40 5.23
N ASN A 50 3.84 0.21 5.67
CA ASN A 50 4.09 -0.07 7.08
C ASN A 50 5.18 0.85 7.67
N ARG A 51 6.24 1.14 6.90
CA ARG A 51 7.29 2.07 7.33
C ARG A 51 6.79 3.51 7.42
N GLY A 52 6.01 3.97 6.43
CA GLY A 52 5.35 5.28 6.47
C GLY A 52 4.46 5.42 7.71
N PHE A 53 3.63 4.41 7.96
CA PHE A 53 2.76 4.34 9.12
C PHE A 53 3.55 4.40 10.43
N GLN A 54 4.62 3.61 10.56
CA GLN A 54 5.47 3.64 11.76
C GLN A 54 6.17 5.00 11.95
N ALA A 55 6.49 5.69 10.87
CA ALA A 55 7.10 7.02 10.90
C ALA A 55 6.11 8.16 11.18
N GLY A 56 4.80 7.88 11.19
CA GLY A 56 3.75 8.90 11.29
C GLY A 56 3.49 9.67 9.99
N ASP A 57 4.09 9.23 8.88
CA ASP A 57 3.87 9.77 7.55
C ASP A 57 2.69 9.02 6.90
N TRP A 58 1.48 9.44 7.31
CA TRP A 58 0.25 8.76 6.95
C TRP A 58 -0.05 8.88 5.44
N ASP A 59 0.13 10.06 4.86
CA ASP A 59 -0.05 10.27 3.41
C ASP A 59 0.85 9.35 2.59
N TYR A 60 2.13 9.25 2.96
CA TYR A 60 3.05 8.33 2.30
C TYR A 60 2.63 6.87 2.46
N ALA A 61 2.13 6.49 3.65
CA ALA A 61 1.63 5.15 3.89
C ALA A 61 0.43 4.82 2.98
N VAL A 62 -0.52 5.75 2.86
CA VAL A 62 -1.72 5.59 2.03
C VAL A 62 -1.35 5.37 0.57
N VAL A 63 -0.50 6.22 0.00
CA VAL A 63 -0.08 6.10 -1.40
C VAL A 63 0.60 4.74 -1.64
N ALA A 64 1.47 4.31 -0.73
CA ALA A 64 2.13 3.02 -0.86
C ALA A 64 1.15 1.84 -0.80
N TYR A 65 0.19 1.86 0.12
CA TYR A 65 -0.82 0.79 0.21
C TYR A 65 -1.75 0.76 -1.00
N GLN A 66 -2.25 1.92 -1.45
CA GLN A 66 -3.10 2.02 -2.64
C GLN A 66 -2.39 1.50 -3.88
N GLU A 67 -1.11 1.80 -4.03
CA GLU A 67 -0.32 1.27 -5.13
C GLU A 67 -0.16 -0.25 -5.05
N GLY A 68 -0.06 -0.82 -3.85
CA GLY A 68 -0.11 -2.29 -3.67
C GLY A 68 -1.43 -2.90 -4.15
N ILE A 69 -2.56 -2.31 -3.77
CA ILE A 69 -3.90 -2.75 -4.21
C ILE A 69 -4.05 -2.64 -5.73
N ARG A 70 -3.59 -1.54 -6.33
CA ARG A 70 -3.65 -1.33 -7.79
C ARG A 70 -3.03 -2.48 -8.58
N TYR A 71 -1.93 -3.05 -8.09
CA TYR A 71 -1.26 -4.18 -8.74
C TYR A 71 -1.98 -5.51 -8.51
N LEU A 72 -2.64 -5.70 -7.35
CA LEU A 72 -3.43 -6.90 -7.07
C LEU A 72 -4.74 -6.93 -7.87
N GLU A 73 -5.39 -5.77 -8.02
CA GLU A 73 -6.65 -5.60 -8.75
C GLU A 73 -6.47 -5.49 -10.28
N PHE A 74 -5.24 -5.57 -10.78
CA PHE A 74 -4.98 -5.43 -12.21
C PHE A 74 -5.67 -6.52 -13.03
N VAL A 75 -6.52 -6.08 -13.96
CA VAL A 75 -7.16 -6.90 -14.99
C VAL A 75 -6.73 -6.37 -16.35
N ALA A 76 -6.16 -7.24 -17.19
CA ALA A 76 -5.82 -6.87 -18.55
C ALA A 76 -7.10 -6.67 -19.37
N HIS A 77 -7.08 -5.71 -20.30
CA HIS A 77 -8.22 -5.46 -21.19
C HIS A 77 -7.83 -5.67 -22.64
N ASP A 78 -8.79 -6.06 -23.48
CA ASP A 78 -8.61 -6.10 -24.93
C ASP A 78 -8.69 -4.70 -25.56
N GLN A 79 -8.56 -4.63 -26.89
CA GLN A 79 -8.64 -3.37 -27.64
C GLN A 79 -10.02 -2.68 -27.53
N GLN A 80 -11.05 -3.41 -27.09
CA GLN A 80 -12.42 -2.94 -26.89
C GLN A 80 -12.71 -2.64 -25.40
N MET A 81 -11.66 -2.55 -24.56
CA MET A 81 -11.76 -2.32 -23.11
C MET A 81 -12.59 -3.39 -22.38
N GLN A 82 -12.67 -4.61 -22.92
CA GLN A 82 -13.27 -5.73 -22.22
C GLN A 82 -12.22 -6.46 -21.38
N PRO A 83 -12.55 -6.84 -20.13
CA PRO A 83 -11.62 -7.55 -19.28
C PRO A 83 -11.29 -8.92 -19.87
N LEU A 84 -10.00 -9.20 -20.03
CA LEU A 84 -9.50 -10.50 -20.43
C LEU A 84 -9.56 -11.45 -19.22
N PRO A 85 -9.87 -12.75 -19.43
CA PRO A 85 -9.75 -13.75 -18.38
C PRO A 85 -8.33 -13.76 -17.82
N SER A 86 -8.18 -13.51 -16.52
CA SER A 86 -6.93 -13.59 -15.78
C SER A 86 -7.03 -14.72 -14.78
N ASP A 87 -6.06 -15.63 -14.79
CA ASP A 87 -5.97 -16.68 -13.77
C ASP A 87 -5.30 -16.19 -12.47
N HIS A 88 -4.85 -14.93 -12.44
CA HIS A 88 -4.04 -14.35 -11.35
C HIS A 88 -2.85 -15.23 -10.94
N GLY A 89 -2.29 -16.01 -11.88
CA GLY A 89 -1.22 -16.98 -11.61
C GLY A 89 -1.67 -18.23 -10.84
N GLY A 90 -2.95 -18.57 -10.91
CA GLY A 90 -3.57 -19.78 -10.37
C GLY A 90 -4.27 -19.59 -9.02
N ALA A 91 -5.14 -20.53 -8.66
CA ALA A 91 -6.01 -20.44 -7.47
C ALA A 91 -5.22 -20.21 -6.16
N GLN A 92 -4.08 -20.88 -5.98
CA GLN A 92 -3.26 -20.70 -4.78
C GLN A 92 -2.64 -19.30 -4.68
N ARG A 93 -2.31 -18.67 -5.82
CA ARG A 93 -1.79 -17.30 -5.83
C ARG A 93 -2.90 -16.31 -5.57
N LEU A 94 -4.06 -16.50 -6.20
CA LEU A 94 -5.24 -15.69 -5.94
C LEU A 94 -5.60 -15.68 -4.44
N GLU A 95 -5.58 -16.83 -3.77
CA GLU A 95 -5.81 -16.93 -2.32
C GLU A 95 -4.81 -16.09 -1.52
N LYS A 96 -3.52 -16.17 -1.84
CA LYS A 96 -2.47 -15.36 -1.19
C LYS A 96 -2.64 -13.87 -1.47
N ASP A 97 -2.98 -13.50 -2.70
CA ASP A 97 -3.21 -12.13 -3.11
C ASP A 97 -4.43 -11.53 -2.42
N MET A 98 -5.51 -12.31 -2.24
CA MET A 98 -6.67 -11.89 -1.45
C MET A 98 -6.30 -11.67 0.03
N ALA A 99 -5.54 -12.58 0.65
CA ALA A 99 -5.08 -12.41 2.03
C ALA A 99 -4.15 -11.18 2.18
N LEU A 100 -3.32 -10.92 1.17
CA LEU A 100 -2.50 -9.71 1.10
C LEU A 100 -3.37 -8.45 0.97
N ALA A 101 -4.39 -8.47 0.10
CA ALA A 101 -5.34 -7.36 -0.05
C ALA A 101 -6.10 -7.08 1.26
N VAL A 102 -6.59 -8.10 1.97
CA VAL A 102 -7.21 -7.97 3.30
C VAL A 102 -6.28 -7.22 4.25
N THR A 103 -5.01 -7.62 4.31
CA THR A 103 -4.01 -6.98 5.17
C THR A 103 -3.80 -5.51 4.80
N ILE A 104 -3.65 -5.21 3.50
CA ILE A 104 -3.42 -3.85 3.02
C ILE A 104 -4.64 -2.96 3.26
N PHE A 105 -5.85 -3.41 2.94
CA PHE A 105 -7.10 -2.68 3.21
C PHE A 105 -7.29 -2.42 4.70
N SER A 106 -7.01 -3.41 5.54
CA SER A 106 -7.09 -3.24 6.98
C SER A 106 -6.08 -2.18 7.47
N ASN A 107 -4.87 -2.12 6.91
CA ASN A 107 -3.88 -1.09 7.25
C ASN A 107 -4.26 0.30 6.70
N LEU A 108 -4.88 0.38 5.52
CA LEU A 108 -5.48 1.62 5.02
C LEU A 108 -6.55 2.13 5.98
N ALA A 109 -7.45 1.27 6.45
CA ALA A 109 -8.47 1.64 7.44
C ALA A 109 -7.82 2.22 8.72
N ALA A 110 -6.77 1.56 9.22
CA ALA A 110 -6.01 2.09 10.37
C ALA A 110 -5.38 3.45 10.09
N THR A 111 -4.85 3.66 8.89
CA THR A 111 -4.18 4.90 8.49
C THR A 111 -5.20 6.04 8.37
N MET A 112 -6.37 5.78 7.79
CA MET A 112 -7.48 6.74 7.74
C MET A 112 -7.97 7.14 9.14
N LEU A 113 -8.08 6.19 10.07
CA LEU A 113 -8.39 6.50 11.47
C LEU A 113 -7.31 7.39 12.13
N LYS A 114 -6.03 7.27 11.73
CA LYS A 114 -4.95 8.16 12.20
C LYS A 114 -5.02 9.55 11.60
N MET A 115 -5.62 9.69 10.42
CA MET A 115 -5.82 10.95 9.72
C MET A 115 -7.14 11.65 10.11
N ASP A 116 -7.92 11.09 11.05
CA ASP A 116 -9.25 11.58 11.43
C ASP A 116 -10.27 11.55 10.28
N GLU A 117 -10.12 10.57 9.37
CA GLU A 117 -11.00 10.33 8.22
C GLU A 117 -11.83 9.04 8.41
N PRO A 118 -12.79 9.01 9.36
CA PRO A 118 -13.47 7.77 9.74
C PRO A 118 -14.40 7.22 8.64
N SER A 119 -14.91 8.07 7.73
CA SER A 119 -15.72 7.61 6.59
C SER A 119 -14.88 6.78 5.60
N GLU A 120 -13.66 7.19 5.30
CA GLU A 120 -12.75 6.42 4.45
C GLU A 120 -12.28 5.15 5.16
N ALA A 121 -12.00 5.24 6.47
CA ALA A 121 -11.63 4.08 7.26
C ALA A 121 -12.69 2.97 7.20
N LEU A 122 -13.96 3.33 7.33
CA LEU A 122 -15.09 2.41 7.20
C LEU A 122 -15.08 1.73 5.82
N GLY A 123 -14.94 2.51 4.74
CA GLY A 123 -14.92 1.97 3.38
C GLY A 123 -13.78 0.97 3.14
N TYR A 124 -12.59 1.20 3.69
CA TYR A 124 -11.49 0.24 3.59
C TYR A 124 -11.69 -0.99 4.49
N ALA A 125 -12.24 -0.84 5.68
CA ALA A 125 -12.55 -1.96 6.56
C ALA A 125 -13.59 -2.90 5.92
N GLU A 126 -14.66 -2.33 5.33
CA GLU A 126 -15.66 -3.09 4.57
C GLU A 126 -15.04 -3.85 3.39
N LYS A 127 -14.13 -3.21 2.63
CA LYS A 127 -13.43 -3.88 1.53
C LYS A 127 -12.63 -5.09 2.02
N ALA A 128 -11.92 -4.98 3.14
CA ALA A 128 -11.21 -6.11 3.73
C ALA A 128 -12.17 -7.24 4.12
N LEU A 129 -13.30 -6.91 4.74
CA LEU A 129 -14.30 -7.88 5.20
C LEU A 129 -15.07 -8.57 4.07
N ARG A 130 -15.11 -7.98 2.86
CA ARG A 130 -15.64 -8.67 1.67
C ARG A 130 -14.78 -9.86 1.25
N PHE A 131 -13.47 -9.81 1.49
CA PHE A 131 -12.55 -10.91 1.19
C PHE A 131 -12.42 -11.88 2.36
N ASP A 132 -12.35 -11.36 3.59
CA ASP A 132 -12.31 -12.15 4.81
C ASP A 132 -13.27 -11.56 5.86
N PRO A 133 -14.53 -12.06 5.91
CA PRO A 133 -15.55 -11.58 6.84
C PRO A 133 -15.19 -11.75 8.32
N LYS A 134 -14.22 -12.62 8.62
CA LYS A 134 -13.80 -12.96 9.99
C LYS A 134 -12.54 -12.21 10.41
N HIS A 135 -12.02 -11.31 9.57
CA HIS A 135 -10.77 -10.62 9.88
C HIS A 135 -10.91 -9.66 11.07
N VAL A 136 -10.49 -10.13 12.25
CA VAL A 136 -10.59 -9.47 13.57
C VAL A 136 -10.14 -8.01 13.53
N LYS A 137 -8.98 -7.70 12.93
CA LYS A 137 -8.47 -6.32 12.87
C LYS A 137 -9.36 -5.40 12.04
N SER A 138 -9.98 -5.91 10.97
CA SER A 138 -10.89 -5.11 10.14
C SER A 138 -12.22 -4.86 10.84
N LEU A 139 -12.79 -5.87 11.52
CA LEU A 139 -13.97 -5.71 12.36
C LEU A 139 -13.72 -4.66 13.45
N PHE A 140 -12.59 -4.78 14.16
CA PHE A 140 -12.23 -3.81 15.20
C PHE A 140 -12.11 -2.38 14.64
N ARG A 141 -11.43 -2.20 13.50
CA ARG A 141 -11.27 -0.90 12.83
C ARG A 141 -12.61 -0.34 12.31
N MET A 142 -13.50 -1.21 11.83
CA MET A 142 -14.87 -0.84 11.44
C MET A 142 -15.66 -0.30 12.65
N GLY A 143 -15.57 -0.98 13.80
CA GLY A 143 -16.17 -0.50 15.05
C GLY A 143 -15.61 0.86 15.49
N GLN A 144 -14.30 1.06 15.39
CA GLN A 144 -13.67 2.37 15.67
C GLN A 144 -14.17 3.48 14.73
N ALA A 145 -14.31 3.18 13.44
CA ALA A 145 -14.83 4.11 12.45
C ALA A 145 -16.31 4.47 12.73
N HIS A 146 -17.15 3.48 13.01
CA HIS A 146 -18.55 3.72 13.40
C HIS A 146 -18.67 4.55 14.67
N LEU A 147 -17.81 4.31 15.67
CA LEU A 147 -17.78 5.08 16.90
C LEU A 147 -17.45 6.56 16.62
N ALA A 148 -16.43 6.82 15.80
CA ALA A 148 -16.05 8.17 15.39
C ALA A 148 -17.15 8.89 14.59
N LEU A 149 -17.96 8.14 13.82
CA LEU A 149 -19.10 8.65 13.07
C LEU A 149 -20.38 8.83 13.92
N GLY A 150 -20.39 8.35 15.16
CA GLY A 150 -21.56 8.38 16.04
C GLY A 150 -22.62 7.32 15.72
N ASN A 151 -22.27 6.29 14.94
CA ASN A 151 -23.18 5.20 14.55
C ASN A 151 -23.23 4.11 15.62
N PHE A 152 -23.76 4.43 16.81
CA PHE A 152 -23.70 3.54 17.98
C PHE A 152 -24.39 2.17 17.77
N ASP A 153 -25.48 2.12 17.01
CA ASP A 153 -26.17 0.86 16.68
C ASP A 153 -25.23 -0.08 15.91
N ALA A 154 -24.49 0.47 14.94
CA ALA A 154 -23.53 -0.30 14.15
C ALA A 154 -22.33 -0.75 15.00
N VAL A 155 -21.84 0.10 15.92
CA VAL A 155 -20.78 -0.28 16.87
C VAL A 155 -21.20 -1.50 17.69
N HIS A 156 -22.43 -1.51 18.22
CA HIS A 156 -22.92 -2.63 19.02
C HIS A 156 -22.98 -3.94 18.22
N LEU A 157 -23.43 -3.88 16.95
CA LEU A 157 -23.45 -5.02 16.06
C LEU A 157 -22.04 -5.54 15.76
N THR A 158 -21.12 -4.66 15.37
CA THR A 158 -19.73 -5.04 15.06
C THR A 158 -19.01 -5.61 16.29
N ALA A 159 -19.27 -5.10 17.49
CA ALA A 159 -18.71 -5.65 18.72
C ALA A 159 -19.20 -7.07 19.01
N LYS A 160 -20.49 -7.34 18.79
CA LYS A 160 -21.06 -8.68 18.94
C LYS A 160 -20.46 -9.67 17.95
N GLU A 161 -20.28 -9.26 16.70
CA GLU A 161 -19.61 -10.08 15.68
C GLU A 161 -18.17 -10.40 16.08
N LEU A 162 -17.42 -9.42 16.62
CA LEU A 162 -16.05 -9.61 17.09
C LEU A 162 -15.98 -10.62 18.26
N GLU A 163 -16.88 -10.49 19.24
CA GLU A 163 -16.97 -11.41 20.39
C GLU A 163 -17.29 -12.85 19.95
N GLU A 164 -18.18 -13.02 18.97
CA GLU A 164 -18.51 -14.34 18.41
C GLU A 164 -17.29 -14.98 17.73
N GLN A 165 -16.49 -14.19 17.00
CA GLN A 165 -15.24 -14.68 16.38
C GLN A 165 -14.20 -15.10 17.43
N GLU A 166 -14.00 -14.31 18.48
CA GLU A 166 -13.06 -14.64 19.55
C GLU A 166 -13.45 -15.93 20.29
N GLN A 167 -14.75 -16.22 20.41
CA GLN A 167 -15.22 -17.46 21.03
C GLN A 167 -15.03 -18.68 20.14
N GLU A 168 -15.16 -18.53 18.81
CA GLU A 168 -14.93 -19.63 17.86
C GLU A 168 -13.45 -20.05 17.78
N GLU A 169 -12.50 -19.13 17.98
CA GLU A 169 -11.06 -19.45 17.94
C GLU A 169 -10.54 -20.20 19.19
N VAL A 170 -11.34 -20.25 20.28
CA VAL A 170 -10.94 -20.83 21.57
C VAL A 170 -11.32 -22.32 21.71
N TYR A 171 -12.04 -22.88 20.74
CA TYR A 171 -12.46 -24.30 20.70
C TYR A 171 -11.69 -25.13 19.66
#